data_AF-A0A7C9AKB1-F1
#
_entry.id   AF-A0A7C9AKB1-F1
#
_cell.length_a   1.000
_cell.length_b   1.000
_cell.length_c   1.000
_cell.angle_alpha   90.00
_cell.angle_beta   90.00
_cell.angle_gamma   90.00
#
_symmetry.space_group_name_H-M   'P 1'
#
loop_
_entity.id
_entity.type
_entity.pdbx_description
1 polymer ?
#
loop_
_entity_poly.entity_id
_entity_poly.type
_entity_poly.pdbx_seq_one_letter_code
_entity_poly.pdbx_strand_id
1 'polypeptide(L)'
;TEQFMKALFNDYKIDYIIHGDDPCLLPDGTDAYALAKKAGRYKQIKRTEGVSSTDIVGRILSTSEHRNGQKDDNDTSSLVKPCGIKKTTEDKQSRVGHVSHFLPTSRRIVQFSNGKAPGPNARVVYIDGA
;
A
#
# COMPACT_ATOMS: atom_id res chain seq x y z
N THR A 1 -9.02 18.37 -17.05
CA THR A 1 -9.31 19.45 -18.02
C THR A 1 -8.77 20.77 -17.49
N GLU A 2 -8.59 21.78 -18.33
CA GLU A 2 -8.09 23.10 -17.90
C GLU A 2 -9.04 23.80 -16.92
N GLN A 3 -10.35 23.68 -17.13
CA GLN A 3 -11.37 24.22 -16.23
C GLN A 3 -11.25 23.64 -14.82
N PHE A 4 -11.10 22.32 -14.72
CA PHE A 4 -10.88 21.64 -13.44
C PHE A 4 -9.60 22.13 -12.76
N MET A 5 -8.52 22.27 -13.52
CA MET A 5 -7.26 22.78 -12.99
C MET A 5 -7.36 24.21 -12.46
N LYS A 6 -8.10 25.07 -13.18
CA LYS A 6 -8.34 26.45 -12.75
C LYS A 6 -9.12 26.48 -11.43
N ALA A 7 -10.14 25.63 -11.28
CA ALA A 7 -10.91 25.53 -10.04
C ALA A 7 -10.00 25.13 -8.86
N LEU A 8 -9.19 24.08 -9.01
CA LEU A 8 -8.25 23.64 -7.95
C LEU A 8 -7.32 24.77 -7.49
N PHE A 9 -6.74 25.49 -8.45
CA PHE A 9 -5.71 26.49 -8.15
C PHE A 9 -6.26 27.84 -7.71
N ASN A 10 -7.39 28.28 -8.26
CA ASN A 10 -7.90 29.62 -8.04
C ASN A 10 -9.04 29.64 -7.04
N ASP A 11 -9.93 28.65 -7.08
CA ASP A 11 -11.12 28.64 -6.22
C ASP A 11 -10.78 27.94 -4.90
N TYR A 12 -10.12 26.79 -4.97
CA TYR A 12 -9.68 26.02 -3.79
C TYR A 12 -8.29 26.41 -3.26
N LYS A 13 -7.58 27.33 -3.93
CA LYS A 13 -6.26 27.84 -3.52
C LYS A 13 -5.21 26.73 -3.28
N ILE A 14 -5.24 25.64 -4.06
CA ILE A 14 -4.28 24.53 -3.91
C ILE A 14 -2.94 24.91 -4.54
N ASP A 15 -1.88 25.05 -3.75
CA ASP A 15 -0.55 25.44 -4.26
C ASP A 15 0.10 24.39 -5.16
N TYR A 16 0.05 23.13 -4.74
CA TYR A 16 0.70 22.02 -5.44
C TYR A 16 -0.19 20.78 -5.47
N ILE A 17 -0.12 20.04 -6.57
CA ILE A 17 -0.58 18.66 -6.64
C ILE A 17 0.61 17.75 -6.37
N ILE A 18 0.43 16.82 -5.44
CA ILE A 18 1.47 15.84 -5.07
C ILE A 18 0.95 14.44 -5.35
N HIS A 19 1.71 13.64 -6.07
CA HIS A 19 1.37 12.25 -6.38
C HIS A 19 2.60 11.34 -6.21
N GLY A 20 2.36 10.03 -6.12
CA GLY A 20 3.42 9.03 -6.22
C GLY A 20 4.22 9.14 -7.53
N ASP A 21 5.40 8.55 -7.54
CA ASP A 21 6.30 8.48 -8.68
C ASP A 21 5.91 7.43 -9.74
N ASP A 22 4.85 6.66 -9.49
CA ASP A 22 4.26 5.72 -10.44
C ASP A 22 3.72 6.45 -11.71
N PRO A 23 3.94 5.92 -12.93
CA PRO A 23 3.36 6.48 -14.15
C PRO A 23 1.83 6.49 -14.11
N CYS A 24 1.23 7.64 -14.41
CA CYS A 24 -0.22 7.83 -14.43
C CYS A 24 -0.64 8.35 -15.81
N LEU A 25 -1.03 7.43 -16.68
CA LEU A 25 -1.38 7.70 -18.07
C LEU A 25 -2.89 7.57 -18.29
N LEU A 26 -3.44 8.45 -19.12
CA LEU A 26 -4.80 8.38 -19.63
C LEU A 26 -4.92 7.32 -20.74
N PRO A 27 -6.14 6.91 -21.14
CA PRO A 27 -6.34 5.89 -22.19
C PRO A 27 -5.69 6.22 -23.53
N ASP A 28 -5.45 7.51 -23.82
CA ASP A 28 -4.76 8.00 -25.01
C ASP A 28 -3.22 8.04 -24.85
N GLY A 29 -2.69 7.57 -23.72
CA GLY A 29 -1.27 7.56 -23.39
C GLY A 29 -0.73 8.88 -22.87
N THR A 30 -1.55 9.93 -22.74
CA THR A 30 -1.11 11.22 -22.21
C THR A 30 -0.98 11.19 -20.69
N ASP A 31 -0.10 12.02 -20.14
CA ASP A 31 0.11 12.13 -18.70
C ASP A 31 -1.10 12.80 -18.02
N ALA A 32 -1.71 12.11 -17.05
CA ALA A 32 -2.87 12.60 -16.31
C ALA A 32 -2.62 13.93 -15.58
N TYR A 33 -1.35 14.22 -15.27
CA TYR A 33 -0.91 15.43 -14.57
C TYR A 33 -0.20 16.43 -15.49
N ALA A 34 -0.27 16.27 -16.82
CA ALA A 34 0.40 17.14 -17.79
C ALA A 34 0.15 18.64 -17.55
N LEU A 35 -1.11 19.02 -17.26
CA LEU A 35 -1.49 20.41 -16.99
C LEU A 35 -0.85 20.96 -15.71
N ALA A 36 -0.83 20.17 -14.64
CA ALA A 36 -0.21 20.56 -13.37
C ALA A 36 1.31 20.67 -13.48
N LYS A 37 1.94 19.76 -14.24
CA LYS A 37 3.37 19.78 -14.57
C LYS A 37 3.73 21.01 -15.41
N LYS A 38 2.97 21.29 -16.47
CA LYS A 38 3.16 22.48 -17.32
C LYS A 38 3.03 23.79 -16.53
N ALA A 39 2.15 23.82 -15.54
CA ALA A 39 1.99 24.97 -14.65
C ALA A 39 3.08 25.10 -13.57
N GLY A 40 4.03 24.15 -13.47
CA GLY A 40 5.05 24.14 -12.42
C GLY A 40 4.50 23.85 -11.02
N ARG A 41 3.28 23.32 -10.91
CA ARG A 41 2.54 23.10 -9.66
C ARG A 41 2.33 21.62 -9.36
N TYR A 42 3.29 20.78 -9.76
CA TYR A 42 3.28 19.35 -9.52
C TYR A 42 4.56 18.92 -8.80
N LYS A 43 4.43 18.06 -7.78
CA LYS A 43 5.57 17.43 -7.07
C LYS A 43 5.34 15.93 -6.97
N GLN A 44 6.44 15.18 -6.89
CA GLN A 44 6.41 13.73 -6.71
C GLN A 44 6.89 13.36 -5.32
N ILE A 45 6.29 12.32 -4.77
CA ILE A 45 6.77 11.63 -3.56
C ILE A 45 7.08 10.19 -3.91
N LYS A 46 8.10 9.63 -3.26
CA LYS A 46 8.44 8.22 -3.46
C LYS A 46 7.38 7.32 -2.86
N ARG A 47 7.15 6.19 -3.51
CA ARG A 47 6.37 5.08 -2.97
C ARG A 47 6.85 4.65 -1.57
N THR A 48 5.91 4.28 -0.70
CA THR A 48 6.23 3.68 0.60
C THR A 48 6.63 2.22 0.43
N GLU A 49 7.89 1.92 0.73
CA GLU A 49 8.42 0.55 0.67
C GLU A 49 7.75 -0.40 1.67
N GLY A 50 7.47 -1.62 1.21
CA GLY A 50 7.04 -2.75 2.04
C GLY A 50 5.54 -2.84 2.31
N VAL A 51 4.71 -2.02 1.66
CA VAL A 51 3.24 -2.09 1.77
C VAL A 51 2.53 -1.64 0.49
N SER A 52 1.44 -2.31 0.14
CA SER A 52 0.51 -1.88 -0.92
C SER A 52 -0.88 -2.49 -0.70
N SER A 53 -1.91 -1.94 -1.32
CA SER A 53 -3.25 -2.53 -1.25
C SER A 53 -3.28 -3.96 -1.82
N THR A 54 -2.57 -4.23 -2.90
CA THR A 54 -2.43 -5.57 -3.49
C THR A 54 -1.76 -6.54 -2.53
N ASP A 55 -0.70 -6.11 -1.84
CA ASP A 55 -0.01 -6.91 -0.82
C ASP A 55 -0.93 -7.22 0.38
N ILE A 56 -1.71 -6.24 0.84
CA ILE A 56 -2.69 -6.44 1.93
C ILE A 56 -3.79 -7.42 1.49
N VAL A 57 -4.37 -7.24 0.29
CA VAL A 57 -5.38 -8.15 -0.26
C VAL A 57 -4.81 -9.55 -0.42
N GLY A 58 -3.58 -9.69 -0.91
CA GLY A 58 -2.88 -10.97 -1.02
C GLY A 58 -2.74 -11.68 0.34
N ARG A 59 -2.41 -10.93 1.41
CA ARG A 59 -2.35 -11.45 2.78
C ARG A 59 -3.71 -11.89 3.31
N ILE A 60 -4.76 -11.11 3.05
CA ILE A 60 -6.15 -11.46 3.44
C ILE A 60 -6.59 -12.75 2.76
N LEU A 61 -6.41 -12.85 1.44
CA LEU A 61 -6.79 -14.04 0.67
C LEU A 61 -5.97 -15.27 1.08
N SER A 62 -4.67 -15.12 1.31
CA SER A 62 -3.84 -16.23 1.81
C SER A 62 -4.37 -16.77 3.14
N THR A 63 -4.92 -15.90 4.00
CA THR A 63 -5.49 -16.30 5.29
C THR A 63 -6.85 -17.01 5.15
N SER A 64 -7.66 -16.67 4.13
CA SER A 64 -8.96 -17.33 3.90
C SER A 64 -8.81 -18.75 3.35
N GLU A 65 -7.85 -18.99 2.45
CA GLU A 65 -7.62 -20.33 1.87
C GLU A 65 -7.19 -21.37 2.92
N HIS A 66 -6.52 -20.95 3.99
CA HIS A 66 -6.11 -21.85 5.07
C HIS A 66 -7.24 -22.29 6.01
N ARG A 67 -8.43 -21.64 5.96
CA ARG A 67 -9.58 -22.03 6.82
C ARG A 67 -10.46 -23.12 6.20
N ASN A 68 -10.38 -23.34 4.89
CA ASN A 68 -11.17 -24.36 4.19
C ASN A 68 -10.47 -25.73 4.10
N GLY A 69 -9.20 -25.85 4.48
CA GLY A 69 -8.42 -27.10 4.44
C GLY A 69 -8.43 -27.93 5.73
N GLN A 70 -9.21 -27.55 6.75
CA GLN A 70 -9.46 -28.36 7.95
C GLN A 70 -10.92 -28.82 7.98
N LYS A 71 -11.36 -29.51 6.92
CA LYS A 71 -12.42 -30.50 7.02
C LYS A 71 -11.99 -31.72 6.21
N ASP A 72 -11.98 -32.84 6.93
CA ASP A 72 -12.05 -34.22 6.50
C ASP A 72 -10.77 -34.86 5.93
N ASP A 73 -10.27 -35.82 6.72
CA ASP A 73 -9.60 -37.01 6.23
C ASP A 73 -10.43 -37.66 5.10
N ASN A 74 -9.72 -38.25 4.13
CA ASN A 74 -10.16 -39.09 3.01
C ASN A 74 -10.59 -38.42 1.68
N ASP A 75 -9.63 -38.51 0.74
CA ASP A 75 -9.76 -39.16 -0.58
C ASP A 75 -10.01 -38.30 -1.85
N THR A 76 -9.13 -38.57 -2.82
CA THR A 76 -9.16 -38.42 -4.28
C THR A 76 -9.70 -37.18 -5.04
N SER A 77 -8.74 -36.50 -5.69
CA SER A 77 -8.74 -35.92 -7.05
C SER A 77 -9.79 -34.88 -7.48
N SER A 78 -9.33 -33.68 -7.88
CA SER A 78 -9.33 -33.23 -9.29
C SER A 78 -8.88 -31.75 -9.41
N LEU A 79 -8.42 -31.43 -10.61
CA LEU A 79 -7.83 -30.18 -11.10
C LEU A 79 -8.75 -28.97 -10.83
N VAL A 80 -8.28 -27.72 -10.66
CA VAL A 80 -7.67 -26.84 -11.68
C VAL A 80 -6.87 -25.72 -10.98
N LYS A 81 -5.60 -25.51 -11.38
CA LYS A 81 -4.80 -24.33 -11.01
C LYS A 81 -4.67 -23.40 -12.24
N PRO A 82 -4.91 -22.08 -12.14
CA PRO A 82 -4.49 -21.17 -13.19
C PRO A 82 -2.97 -20.93 -13.11
N CYS A 83 -2.37 -20.81 -14.29
CA CYS A 83 -0.94 -20.77 -14.54
C CYS A 83 -0.32 -19.39 -14.22
N GLY A 84 0.89 -19.35 -13.64
CA GLY A 84 1.67 -18.12 -13.47
C GLY A 84 3.01 -18.28 -12.75
N ILE A 85 4.04 -18.71 -13.51
CA ILE A 85 5.51 -18.63 -13.28
C ILE A 85 6.10 -19.45 -12.11
N LYS A 86 6.68 -20.59 -12.49
CA LYS A 86 7.50 -21.48 -11.66
C LYS A 86 8.88 -20.86 -11.40
N LYS A 87 9.26 -20.66 -10.14
CA LYS A 87 10.66 -20.74 -9.72
C LYS A 87 10.86 -22.07 -8.99
N THR A 88 11.58 -22.97 -9.65
CA THR A 88 12.10 -24.20 -9.09
C THR A 88 13.25 -23.87 -8.12
N THR A 89 13.05 -24.15 -6.84
CA THR A 89 14.11 -24.63 -5.94
C THR A 89 13.43 -25.27 -4.75
N GLU A 90 13.76 -26.53 -4.56
CA GLU A 90 13.26 -27.42 -3.52
C GLU A 90 13.76 -26.91 -2.16
N ASP A 91 12.85 -26.62 -1.24
CA ASP A 91 13.04 -26.90 0.17
C ASP A 91 11.72 -26.76 0.93
N LYS A 92 11.54 -27.65 1.91
CA LYS A 92 10.33 -27.85 2.71
C LYS A 92 9.93 -26.58 3.46
N GLN A 93 9.07 -25.74 2.90
CA GLN A 93 8.44 -24.63 3.64
C GLN A 93 7.05 -25.02 4.15
N SER A 94 7.06 -25.49 5.38
CA SER A 94 5.92 -25.44 6.28
C SER A 94 5.35 -24.01 6.38
N ARG A 95 4.06 -23.83 6.08
CA ARG A 95 3.17 -22.80 6.65
C ARG A 95 3.67 -21.34 6.69
N VAL A 96 4.33 -20.83 5.66
CA VAL A 96 4.74 -19.42 5.64
C VAL A 96 3.68 -18.58 4.93
N GLY A 97 2.75 -18.01 5.71
CA GLY A 97 1.87 -16.95 5.22
C GLY A 97 2.71 -15.80 4.66
N HIS A 98 2.19 -15.06 3.67
CA HIS A 98 2.87 -13.91 3.06
C HIS A 98 3.47 -12.98 4.13
N VAL A 99 4.79 -13.02 4.30
CA VAL A 99 5.52 -12.23 5.30
C VAL A 99 5.66 -10.80 4.79
N SER A 100 5.41 -9.80 5.65
CA SER A 100 5.63 -8.41 5.30
C SER A 100 7.12 -8.16 5.03
N HIS A 101 7.42 -7.51 3.90
CA HIS A 101 8.78 -7.05 3.56
C HIS A 101 9.06 -5.62 4.06
N PHE A 102 8.27 -5.13 5.03
CA PHE A 102 8.46 -3.80 5.59
C PHE A 102 9.77 -3.73 6.40
N LEU A 103 10.63 -2.76 6.07
CA LEU A 103 11.89 -2.51 6.76
C LEU A 103 11.73 -1.32 7.72
N PRO A 104 11.53 -1.57 9.03
CA PRO A 104 11.40 -0.49 10.01
C PRO A 104 12.76 0.21 10.21
N THR A 105 12.72 1.53 10.37
CA THR A 105 13.90 2.34 10.72
C THR A 105 13.53 3.34 11.81
N SER A 106 14.49 3.74 12.64
CA SER A 106 14.30 4.80 13.64
C SER A 106 13.79 6.10 13.00
N ARG A 107 14.29 6.44 11.80
CA ARG A 107 13.83 7.60 11.03
C ARG A 107 12.33 7.53 10.72
N ARG A 108 11.81 6.37 10.31
CA ARG A 108 10.37 6.18 10.06
C ARG A 108 9.57 6.35 11.35
N ILE A 109 10.02 5.76 12.46
CA ILE A 109 9.33 5.92 13.76
C ILE A 109 9.21 7.40 14.12
N VAL A 110 10.29 8.17 14.00
CA VAL A 110 10.29 9.60 14.30
C VAL A 110 9.33 10.38 13.39
N GLN A 111 9.32 10.09 12.08
CA GLN A 111 8.43 10.75 11.11
C GLN A 111 6.93 10.57 11.41
N PHE A 112 6.55 9.45 12.03
CA PHE A 112 5.17 9.14 12.39
C PHE A 112 4.88 9.39 13.89
N SER A 113 5.86 9.85 14.65
CA SER A 113 5.70 10.22 16.06
C SER A 113 5.36 11.71 16.20
N ASN A 114 4.59 12.07 17.24
CA ASN A 114 4.32 13.47 17.58
C ASN A 114 5.51 14.15 18.29
N GLY A 115 6.46 13.37 18.84
CA GLY A 115 7.65 13.89 19.52
C GLY A 115 7.39 14.74 20.78
N LYS A 116 6.14 14.81 21.27
CA LYS A 116 5.74 15.65 22.41
C LYS A 116 5.58 14.81 23.68
N ALA A 117 6.21 15.26 24.76
CA ALA A 117 5.99 14.74 26.11
C ALA A 117 4.64 15.25 26.68
N PRO A 118 4.03 14.53 27.64
CA PRO A 118 2.85 15.01 28.34
C PRO A 118 3.16 16.31 29.10
N GLY A 119 2.27 17.30 28.97
CA GLY A 119 2.36 18.54 29.74
C GLY A 119 1.96 18.35 31.21
N PRO A 120 2.18 19.36 32.09
CA PRO A 120 1.98 19.23 33.54
C PRO A 120 0.58 18.79 33.98
N ASN A 121 -0.47 19.14 33.21
CA ASN A 121 -1.87 18.81 33.50
C ASN A 121 -2.45 17.76 32.54
N ALA A 122 -1.61 17.06 31.77
CA ALA A 122 -2.07 16.04 30.83
C ALA A 122 -2.47 14.77 31.59
N ARG A 123 -3.65 14.22 31.27
CA ARG A 123 -4.07 12.90 31.74
C ARG A 123 -3.52 11.83 30.81
N VAL A 124 -2.62 10.98 31.31
CA VAL A 124 -2.08 9.83 30.56
C VAL A 124 -3.09 8.68 30.65
N VAL A 125 -3.47 8.14 29.50
CA VAL A 125 -4.37 6.98 29.39
C VAL A 125 -3.65 5.90 28.57
N TYR A 126 -3.61 4.67 29.07
CA TYR A 126 -3.00 3.52 28.40
C TYR A 126 -4.07 2.63 27.76
N ILE A 127 -3.81 2.14 26.54
CA ILE A 127 -4.67 1.26 25.75
C ILE A 127 -3.76 0.24 25.04
N ASP A 128 -4.18 -1.02 24.95
CA ASP A 128 -3.44 -2.12 24.30
C ASP A 128 -4.34 -2.90 23.32
N GLY A 129 -3.74 -3.57 22.32
CA GLY A 129 -4.45 -4.29 21.24
C GLY A 129 -3.52 -5.00 20.23
N ALA A 130 -4.11 -5.58 19.17
CA ALA A 130 -3.43 -6.33 18.09
C ALA A 130 -3.75 -5.80 16.69
#